data_AF-A0A382WG59-F1
#
_entry.id   AF-A0A382WG59-F1
#
_cell.length_a   1.000
_cell.length_b   1.000
_cell.length_c   1.000
_cell.angle_alpha   90.00
_cell.angle_beta   90.00
_cell.angle_gamma   90.00
#
_symmetry.space_group_name_H-M   'P 1'
#
loop_
_entity.id
_entity.type
_entity.pdbx_description
1 polymer ?
#
loop_
_entity_poly.entity_id
_entity_poly.type
_entity_poly.pdbx_seq_one_letter_code
_entity_poly.pdbx_strand_id
1 'polypeptide(L)' 'MRESHIMKIHYLTALVAVGFVIIHIMIRFTHGSFANSLEFESVIANYKSIPYAIVLEAMLI' A
#
# COMPACT_ATOMS: atom_id res chain seq x y z
N MET A 1 -21.65 -19.58 14.02
CA MET A 1 -21.85 -18.17 13.58
C MET A 1 -20.65 -17.25 13.81
N ARG A 2 -19.80 -17.48 14.83
CA ARG A 2 -18.63 -16.64 15.11
C ARG A 2 -17.48 -16.83 14.12
N GLU A 3 -17.21 -18.07 13.72
CA GLU A 3 -16.16 -18.39 12.73
C GLU A 3 -16.42 -17.77 11.36
N SER A 4 -17.68 -17.76 10.89
CA SER A 4 -18.03 -17.13 9.61
C SER A 4 -17.86 -15.60 9.64
N HIS A 5 -18.01 -14.95 10.79
CA HIS A 5 -17.70 -13.53 10.93
C HIS A 5 -16.20 -13.26 10.89
N ILE A 6 -15.41 -14.04 11.62
CA ILE A 6 -13.94 -13.92 11.62
C ILE A 6 -13.40 -14.14 10.20
N MET A 7 -13.94 -15.12 9.48
CA MET A 7 -13.53 -15.43 8.12
C MET A 7 -13.92 -14.33 7.13
N LYS A 8 -15.10 -13.70 7.26
CA LYS A 8 -15.46 -12.50 6.48
C LYS A 8 -14.49 -11.35 6.71
N ILE A 9 -14.06 -11.13 7.95
CA ILE A 9 -13.06 -10.10 8.28
C ILE A 9 -11.74 -10.42 7.57
N HIS A 10 -11.27 -11.67 7.62
CA HIS A 10 -10.04 -12.08 6.93
C HIS A 10 -10.10 -11.86 5.41
N TYR A 11 -11.22 -12.23 4.78
CA TYR A 11 -11.38 -11.99 3.34
C TYR A 11 -11.41 -10.50 3.01
N LEU A 12 -12.07 -9.69 3.83
CA LEU A 12 -12.13 -8.25 3.63
C LEU A 12 -10.75 -7.61 3.81
N THR A 13 -10.02 -7.96 4.88
CA THR A 13 -8.67 -7.43 5.12
C THR A 13 -7.70 -7.87 4.03
N ALA A 14 -7.78 -9.13 3.56
CA ALA A 14 -6.98 -9.61 2.44
C ALA A 14 -7.25 -8.82 1.15
N LEU A 15 -8.53 -8.52 0.85
CA LEU A 15 -8.88 -7.73 -0.33
C LEU A 15 -8.36 -6.30 -0.23
N VAL A 16 -8.45 -5.67 0.96
CA VAL A 16 -7.90 -4.33 1.22
C VAL A 16 -6.38 -4.32 1.06
N ALA A 17 -5.68 -5.33 1.58
CA ALA A 17 -4.23 -5.45 1.46
C ALA A 17 -3.78 -5.55 -0.01
N VAL A 18 -4.49 -6.34 -0.82
CA VAL A 18 -4.25 -6.40 -2.28
C VAL A 18 -4.45 -5.02 -2.92
N GLY A 19 -5.49 -4.30 -2.53
CA GLY A 19 -5.73 -2.92 -2.98
C GLY A 19 -4.57 -1.98 -2.67
N PHE A 20 -4.03 -2.03 -1.44
CA PHE A 20 -2.86 -1.24 -1.05
C PHE A 20 -1.63 -1.56 -1.88
N VAL A 21 -1.34 -2.85 -2.13
CA VAL A 21 -0.23 -3.27 -2.98
C VAL A 21 -0.39 -2.75 -4.41
N ILE A 22 -1.60 -2.80 -4.98
CA ILE A 22 -1.88 -2.24 -6.31
C ILE A 22 -1.60 -0.74 -6.34
N ILE A 23 -2.11 0.01 -5.37
CA ILE A 23 -1.86 1.47 -5.26
C ILE A 23 -0.35 1.72 -5.16
N HIS A 24 0.36 0.96 -4.33
CA HIS A 24 1.81 1.10 -4.18
C HIS A 24 2.54 0.89 -5.51
N ILE A 25 2.22 -0.19 -6.22
CA ILE A 25 2.81 -0.48 -7.54
C ILE A 25 2.51 0.66 -8.52
N MET A 26 1.28 1.17 -8.56
CA MET A 26 0.91 2.28 -9.44
C MET A 26 1.73 3.54 -9.16
N ILE A 27 1.91 3.91 -7.89
CA ILE A 27 2.74 5.07 -7.52
C ILE A 27 4.20 4.86 -7.94
N ARG A 28 4.74 3.63 -7.88
CA ARG A 28 6.10 3.38 -8.38
C ARG A 28 6.25 3.70 -9.86
N PHE A 29 5.19 3.52 -10.66
CA PHE A 29 5.21 3.87 -12.09
C PHE A 29 5.07 5.37 -12.37
N THR A 30 4.58 6.19 -11.43
CA THR A 30 4.43 7.64 -11.67
C THR A 30 5.77 8.39 -11.69
N HIS A 31 6.87 7.77 -11.24
CA HIS A 31 8.21 8.36 -11.26
C HIS A 31 8.93 8.24 -12.62
N GLY A 32 8.25 7.80 -13.68
CA GLY A 32 8.78 7.68 -15.04
C GLY A 32 9.67 6.46 -15.28
N SER A 33 10.43 6.03 -14.28
CA SER A 33 11.14 4.74 -14.26
C SER A 33 11.09 4.11 -12.87
N PHE A 34 11.19 2.78 -12.80
CA PHE A 34 11.28 2.09 -11.52
C PHE A 34 12.52 2.51 -10.73
N ALA A 35 13.66 2.71 -11.40
CA ALA A 35 14.91 3.15 -10.76
C ALA A 35 14.74 4.53 -10.07
N ASN A 36 14.11 5.49 -10.75
CA ASN A 36 13.86 6.82 -10.20
C ASN A 36 12.94 6.76 -8.97
N SER A 37 12.00 5.80 -8.93
CA SER A 37 11.09 5.61 -7.81
C SER A 37 11.80 5.15 -6.52
N LEU A 38 13.02 4.60 -6.64
CA LEU A 38 13.83 4.12 -5.51
C LEU A 38 14.81 5.17 -4.98
N GLU A 39 14.97 6.29 -5.68
CA GLU A 39 15.84 7.37 -5.23
C GLU A 39 15.33 7.95 -3.90
N PHE A 40 16.27 8.36 -3.04
CA PHE A 40 15.96 8.88 -1.71
C PHE A 40 14.90 9.99 -1.73
N GLU A 41 15.05 10.95 -2.65
CA GLU A 41 14.12 12.07 -2.77
C GLU A 41 12.71 11.62 -3.19
N SER A 42 12.60 10.67 -4.11
CA SER A 42 11.34 10.05 -4.50
C SER A 42 10.68 9.31 -3.35
N VAL A 43 11.46 8.56 -2.56
CA VAL A 43 10.95 7.83 -1.39
C VAL A 43 10.47 8.80 -0.31
N ILE A 44 11.26 9.83 0.02
CA ILE A 44 10.88 10.83 1.01
C ILE A 44 9.66 11.64 0.56
N ALA A 45 9.55 12.00 -0.72
CA ALA A 45 8.36 12.68 -1.25
C ALA A 45 7.09 11.85 -1.05
N ASN A 46 7.19 10.53 -1.27
CA ASN A 46 6.09 9.59 -1.02
C ASN A 46 5.68 9.55 0.46
N TYR A 47 6.64 9.51 1.39
CA TYR A 47 6.37 9.55 2.83
C TYR A 47 5.85 10.91 3.33
N LYS A 48 6.13 12.01 2.65
CA LYS A 48 5.57 13.33 2.96
C LYS A 48 4.08 13.44 2.60
N SER A 49 3.58 12.58 1.72
CA SER A 49 2.15 12.48 1.41
C SER A 49 1.44 11.66 2.49
N ILE A 50 0.73 12.33 3.41
CA ILE A 50 0.05 11.65 4.53
C ILE A 50 -0.87 10.50 4.07
N PRO A 51 -1.73 10.66 3.05
CA PRO A 51 -2.57 9.55 2.58
C PRO A 51 -1.75 8.34 2.12
N TYR A 52 -0.63 8.57 1.43
CA TYR A 52 0.20 7.49 0.92
C TYR A 52 1.09 6.88 2.00
N ALA A 53 1.57 7.68 2.95
CA ALA A 53 2.28 7.17 4.12
C ALA A 53 1.41 6.17 4.92
N ILE A 54 0.11 6.44 5.08
CA ILE A 54 -0.81 5.47 5.71
C ILE A 54 -0.86 4.16 4.93
N VAL A 55 -0.94 4.20 3.59
CA VAL A 55 -0.92 2.99 2.75
C VAL A 55 0.39 2.23 2.92
N LEU A 56 1.53 2.93 2.94
CA LEU A 56 2.85 2.33 3.10
C LEU A 56 2.99 1.62 4.45
N GLU A 57 2.62 2.28 5.54
CA GLU A 57 2.68 1.69 6.88
C GLU A 57 1.68 0.53 7.05
N ALA A 58 0.48 0.66 6.48
CA ALA A 58 -0.53 -0.41 6.51
C ALA A 58 -0.13 -1.67 5.73
N MET A 59 0.84 -1.59 4.82
CA MET A 59 1.40 -2.76 4.13
C MET A 59 2.50 -3.48 4.91
N LEU A 60 3.12 -2.82 5.90
CA LEU A 60 4.22 -3.38 6.70
C LEU A 60 3.73 -4.19 7.91
N ILE A 61 2.47 -3.99 8.31
CA ILE A 61 1.82 -4.62 9.47
C ILE A 61 0.90 -5.74 8.99
#